data_AF-A0A0V0QJ19-F1
#
_entry.id   AF-A0A0V0QJ19-F1
#
_cell.length_a   1.000
_cell.length_b   1.000
_cell.length_c   1.000
_cell.angle_alpha   90.00
_cell.angle_beta   90.00
_cell.angle_gamma   90.00
#
_symmetry.space_group_name_H-M   'P 1'
#
loop_
_entity.id
_entity.type
_entity.pdbx_description
1 polymer ?
#
loop_
_entity_poly.entity_id
_entity_poly.type
_entity_poly.pdbx_seq_one_letter_code
_entity_poly.pdbx_strand_id
1 'polypeptide(L)'
;MELEKNINTENKDEVGSMKMDSTVNFQELYPNKLILINVNKQYNEKDIYNFIQKYAPSKNEEFQLLSIHKEKQKTATVLQFTTQKERNRFVSIFNSPENQEKMKKQHHIRIYDDSDFEKCQELYPLIGKNIDLINKAQNNPNKKRQFQMPPQLTKTDIQQEISVDLQVSACPYYKTPYPEQLQKKQAQVEKIIKFWKNRALNKIQHDMEAPDWLEDQTVPKIDQFIACDQDERLNYRNSVNFSVGRDLYKQIKVGYPKGDIKKGTAHVVNATGLETISEISQKLAERFENFLQEFCEKEESIEYAYDDSFSIKTVFNKYLNKGFWKKFTVKQSFSTKQVLLNFVCFNTELNNKITTQELEQAKNEVKKIFLNDLQTNLILKTLDYKIVSINFQITDKICDQIQTDEKVENLYGQNFYEEKVLDYTFQVSPQSFMQSHTKMSEKLYTYIAGIIQEDKENTIIFDLCCGTGTIGICIANKFKEIVGIELVSEACKNAEQNIKLNKIENYTIVEGKVEEQLKDLVKKYSQNFPNSKFVCILDPPRAGVHKNVLVALRRLII
;
A
#
# COMPACT_ATOMS: atom_id res chain seq x y z
N MET A 1 20.17 28.01 29.63
CA MET A 1 21.31 28.79 29.12
C MET A 1 22.65 28.09 29.38
N GLU A 2 22.71 26.77 29.31
CA GLU A 2 23.94 25.98 29.18
C GLU A 2 23.49 24.54 28.89
N LEU A 3 23.45 24.17 27.59
CA LEU A 3 23.40 22.78 27.04
C LEU A 3 22.96 22.70 25.56
N GLU A 4 22.86 23.82 24.83
CA GLU A 4 22.55 23.82 23.38
C GLU A 4 23.63 24.55 22.53
N LYS A 5 24.91 24.23 22.72
CA LYS A 5 25.98 24.85 21.91
C LYS A 5 27.02 23.95 21.23
N ASN A 6 26.89 22.62 21.26
CA ASN A 6 27.91 21.74 20.66
C ASN A 6 27.36 20.69 19.67
N ILE A 7 26.53 21.09 18.71
CA ILE A 7 26.28 20.28 17.50
C ILE A 7 26.11 21.23 16.30
N ASN A 8 27.23 21.64 15.71
CA ASN A 8 27.37 21.98 14.28
C ASN A 8 28.66 22.77 14.08
N THR A 9 29.75 22.06 13.85
CA THR A 9 30.85 22.47 12.96
C THR A 9 31.73 21.23 12.79
N GLU A 10 32.30 21.09 11.60
CA GLU A 10 33.21 20.03 11.15
C GLU A 10 32.58 18.83 10.41
N ASN A 11 33.21 18.54 9.26
CA ASN A 11 32.98 17.46 8.29
C ASN A 11 32.03 17.75 7.13
N LYS A 12 32.30 18.87 6.45
CA LYS A 12 32.40 18.86 4.98
C LYS A 12 33.87 18.67 4.62
N ASP A 13 34.11 17.90 3.57
CA ASP A 13 35.41 17.61 2.93
C ASP A 13 36.22 16.47 3.57
N GLU A 14 35.98 15.25 3.09
CA GLU A 14 37.01 14.23 2.78
C GLU A 14 36.35 13.00 2.12
N VAL A 15 36.25 13.01 0.79
CA VAL A 15 36.07 11.77 0.01
C VAL A 15 37.45 11.13 -0.13
N GLY A 16 37.92 10.53 0.97
CA GLY A 16 39.13 9.71 0.99
C GLY A 16 38.86 8.36 0.33
N SER A 17 39.68 8.04 -0.67
CA SER A 17 39.75 6.71 -1.28
C SER A 17 40.05 5.65 -0.21
N MET A 18 39.06 4.85 0.14
CA MET A 18 39.26 3.63 0.92
C MET A 18 40.08 2.65 0.07
N LYS A 19 41.39 2.56 0.31
CA LYS A 19 42.17 1.39 -0.10
C LYS A 19 41.66 0.23 0.75
N MET A 20 40.99 -0.74 0.11
CA MET A 20 40.68 -2.02 0.77
C MET A 20 41.99 -2.73 1.10
N ASP A 21 42.11 -3.17 2.35
CA ASP A 21 43.19 -4.05 2.80
C ASP A 21 43.31 -5.27 1.88
N SER A 22 44.55 -5.59 1.51
CA SER A 22 44.93 -6.67 0.59
C SER A 22 44.77 -8.08 1.17
N THR A 23 43.89 -8.26 2.16
CA THR A 23 43.75 -9.51 2.94
C THR A 23 42.32 -10.04 2.98
N VAL A 24 41.40 -9.46 2.22
CA VAL A 24 40.04 -10.01 2.09
C VAL A 24 40.11 -11.28 1.24
N ASN A 25 40.10 -12.43 1.90
CA ASN A 25 40.04 -13.72 1.27
C ASN A 25 38.66 -13.91 0.62
N PHE A 26 38.60 -13.89 -0.72
CA PHE A 26 37.37 -14.07 -1.50
C PHE A 26 36.60 -15.36 -1.12
N GLN A 27 37.31 -16.40 -0.67
CA GLN A 27 36.69 -17.63 -0.16
C GLN A 27 35.90 -17.42 1.14
N GLU A 28 36.28 -16.46 1.99
CA GLU A 28 35.58 -16.17 3.25
C GLU A 28 34.32 -15.32 3.04
N LEU A 29 34.31 -14.41 2.06
CA LEU A 29 33.13 -13.61 1.72
C LEU A 29 32.04 -14.43 1.01
N TYR A 30 32.44 -15.47 0.28
CA TYR A 30 31.56 -16.19 -0.64
C TYR A 30 31.82 -17.70 -0.62
N PRO A 31 31.54 -18.39 0.49
CA PRO A 31 31.81 -19.81 0.58
C PRO A 31 30.95 -20.55 -0.45
N ASN A 32 31.62 -21.08 -1.48
CA ASN A 32 31.18 -22.25 -2.23
C ASN A 32 29.92 -22.10 -3.12
N LYS A 33 29.60 -20.91 -3.62
CA LYS A 33 28.34 -20.73 -4.40
C LYS A 33 28.43 -19.87 -5.65
N LEU A 34 29.59 -19.31 -5.99
CA LEU A 34 29.69 -18.26 -6.99
C LEU A 34 30.56 -18.65 -8.19
N ILE A 35 30.10 -18.26 -9.38
CA ILE A 35 30.81 -18.42 -10.65
C ILE A 35 30.71 -17.10 -11.42
N LEU A 36 31.85 -16.65 -11.91
CA LEU A 36 32.04 -15.36 -12.56
C LEU A 36 32.20 -15.55 -14.06
N ILE A 37 31.19 -15.15 -14.83
CA ILE A 37 31.20 -15.28 -16.29
C ILE A 37 31.60 -13.94 -16.88
N ASN A 38 32.78 -13.84 -17.50
CA ASN A 38 33.17 -12.69 -18.29
C ASN A 38 32.89 -12.94 -19.77
N VAL A 39 32.16 -12.02 -20.39
CA VAL A 39 31.80 -12.09 -21.79
C VAL A 39 32.30 -10.83 -22.49
N ASN A 40 33.16 -10.97 -23.50
CA ASN A 40 33.68 -9.85 -24.30
C ASN A 40 32.66 -9.29 -25.32
N LYS A 41 31.35 -9.44 -25.04
CA LYS A 41 30.24 -8.89 -25.82
C LYS A 41 29.05 -8.59 -24.90
N GLN A 42 28.22 -7.61 -25.24
CA GLN A 42 27.00 -7.32 -24.48
C GLN A 42 25.93 -8.37 -24.78
N TYR A 43 25.55 -9.15 -23.76
CA TYR A 43 24.41 -10.08 -23.82
C TYR A 43 23.30 -9.60 -22.88
N ASN A 44 22.03 -9.85 -23.22
CA ASN A 44 20.92 -9.61 -22.30
C ASN A 44 20.73 -10.82 -21.35
N GLU A 45 19.91 -10.64 -20.32
CA GLU A 45 19.64 -11.65 -19.29
C GLU A 45 19.11 -12.97 -19.86
N LYS A 46 18.19 -12.87 -20.81
CA LYS A 46 17.57 -14.00 -21.49
C LYS A 46 18.58 -14.77 -22.34
N ASP A 47 19.51 -14.09 -22.99
CA ASP A 47 20.58 -14.71 -23.78
C ASP A 47 21.57 -15.48 -22.90
N ILE A 48 21.93 -14.91 -21.75
CA ILE A 48 22.84 -15.54 -20.79
C ILE A 48 22.17 -16.78 -20.17
N TYR A 49 20.91 -16.65 -19.78
CA TYR A 49 20.13 -17.76 -19.23
C TYR A 49 19.97 -18.91 -20.23
N ASN A 50 19.57 -18.61 -21.47
CA ASN A 50 19.43 -19.59 -22.54
C ASN A 50 20.77 -20.24 -22.92
N PHE A 51 21.86 -19.47 -22.88
CA PHE A 51 23.21 -19.98 -23.10
C PHE A 51 23.61 -20.99 -22.02
N ILE A 52 23.40 -20.66 -20.74
CA ILE A 52 23.73 -21.55 -19.62
C ILE A 52 22.96 -22.86 -19.74
N GLN A 53 21.66 -22.80 -20.03
CA GLN A 53 20.82 -23.99 -20.20
C GLN A 53 21.22 -24.87 -21.41
N LYS A 54 21.76 -24.27 -22.48
CA LYS A 54 22.17 -25.00 -23.70
C LYS A 54 23.41 -25.87 -23.50
N TYR A 55 24.37 -25.44 -22.68
CA TYR A 55 25.66 -26.13 -22.50
C TYR A 55 25.81 -26.85 -21.14
N ALA A 56 24.94 -26.55 -20.17
CA ALA A 56 24.81 -27.29 -18.92
C ALA A 56 23.32 -27.67 -18.68
N PRO A 57 22.73 -28.54 -19.52
CA PRO A 57 21.35 -28.95 -19.35
C PRO A 57 21.24 -29.91 -18.17
N SER A 58 20.78 -29.43 -17.02
CA SER A 58 20.27 -30.30 -15.96
C SER A 58 18.78 -29.98 -15.74
N LYS A 59 17.95 -31.03 -15.74
CA LYS A 59 16.50 -30.91 -15.62
C LYS A 59 16.02 -30.38 -14.25
N ASN A 60 16.91 -30.14 -13.28
CA ASN A 60 16.57 -29.91 -11.87
C ASN A 60 17.53 -28.97 -11.09
N GLU A 61 18.45 -28.22 -11.70
CA GLU A 61 19.36 -27.35 -10.92
C GLU A 61 18.88 -25.89 -10.96
N GLU A 62 18.39 -25.40 -9.82
CA GLU A 62 18.03 -24.00 -9.60
C GLU A 62 19.31 -23.20 -9.28
N PHE A 63 19.84 -22.49 -10.27
CA PHE A 63 20.79 -21.39 -10.02
C PHE A 63 20.05 -20.05 -10.09
N GLN A 64 20.39 -19.12 -9.20
CA GLN A 64 19.88 -17.76 -9.26
C GLN A 64 20.90 -16.85 -9.95
N LEU A 65 20.42 -16.06 -10.90
CA LEU A 65 21.20 -14.97 -11.47
C LEU A 65 21.19 -13.79 -10.49
N LEU A 66 22.33 -13.46 -9.89
CA LEU A 66 22.38 -12.41 -8.87
C LEU A 66 22.56 -11.02 -9.47
N SER A 67 23.35 -10.91 -10.54
CA SER A 67 23.61 -9.64 -11.20
C SER A 67 24.23 -9.82 -12.58
N ILE A 68 23.87 -8.93 -13.51
CA ILE A 68 24.55 -8.74 -14.79
C ILE A 68 25.13 -7.33 -14.80
N HIS A 69 26.44 -7.21 -14.95
CA HIS A 69 27.10 -5.93 -15.14
C HIS A 69 27.49 -5.75 -16.60
N LYS A 70 27.19 -4.56 -17.15
CA LYS A 70 27.59 -4.19 -18.51
C LYS A 70 28.46 -2.95 -18.44
N GLU A 71 29.73 -3.08 -18.79
CA GLU A 71 30.63 -1.93 -18.90
C GLU A 71 31.42 -2.00 -20.19
N LYS A 72 31.27 -0.95 -21.01
CA LYS A 72 31.76 -0.91 -22.40
C LYS A 72 31.28 -2.14 -23.19
N GLN A 73 32.21 -2.98 -23.67
CA GLN A 73 31.95 -4.21 -24.42
C GLN A 73 32.04 -5.49 -23.57
N LYS A 74 32.14 -5.39 -22.24
CA LYS A 74 32.24 -6.56 -21.36
C LYS A 74 30.97 -6.74 -20.54
N THR A 75 30.53 -7.98 -20.42
CA THR A 75 29.45 -8.38 -19.52
C THR A 75 30.02 -9.29 -18.44
N ALA A 76 29.82 -8.97 -17.17
CA ALA A 76 30.20 -9.83 -16.06
C ALA A 76 28.95 -10.30 -15.32
N THR A 77 28.82 -11.60 -15.14
CA THR A 77 27.64 -12.22 -14.52
C THR A 77 28.02 -13.09 -13.35
N VAL A 78 27.20 -13.02 -12.30
CA VAL A 78 27.40 -13.74 -11.06
C VAL A 78 26.27 -14.75 -10.86
N LEU A 79 26.62 -16.04 -10.80
CA LEU A 79 25.68 -17.14 -10.59
C LEU A 79 25.75 -17.64 -9.15
N GLN A 80 24.60 -17.84 -8.51
CA GLN A 80 24.51 -18.48 -7.20
C GLN A 80 23.88 -19.87 -7.31
N PHE A 81 24.57 -20.88 -6.76
CA PHE A 81 24.09 -22.27 -6.72
C PHE A 81 23.49 -22.61 -5.35
N THR A 82 22.44 -23.43 -5.36
CA THR A 82 21.74 -23.87 -4.14
C THR A 82 22.65 -24.74 -3.26
N THR A 83 23.38 -25.68 -3.87
CA THR A 83 24.35 -26.56 -3.19
C THR A 83 25.75 -26.54 -3.83
N GLN A 84 26.78 -26.85 -3.02
CA GLN A 84 28.17 -26.97 -3.49
C GLN A 84 28.35 -28.12 -4.51
N LYS A 85 27.54 -29.18 -4.40
CA LYS A 85 27.57 -30.32 -5.32
C LYS A 85 27.15 -29.92 -6.73
N GLU A 86 26.08 -29.11 -6.83
CA GLU A 86 25.59 -28.57 -8.11
C GLU A 86 26.59 -27.60 -8.71
N ARG A 87 27.18 -26.73 -7.89
CA ARG A 87 28.26 -25.84 -8.32
C ARG A 87 29.44 -26.62 -8.91
N ASN A 88 29.97 -27.60 -8.18
CA ASN A 88 31.13 -28.38 -8.62
C ASN A 88 30.83 -29.17 -9.90
N ARG A 89 29.61 -29.70 -10.02
CA ARG A 89 29.14 -30.36 -11.24
C ARG A 89 29.08 -29.38 -12.40
N PHE A 90 28.51 -28.19 -12.20
CA PHE A 90 28.44 -27.13 -13.21
C PHE A 90 29.84 -26.73 -13.69
N VAL A 91 30.76 -26.45 -12.75
CA VAL A 91 32.17 -26.14 -13.06
C VAL A 91 32.81 -27.27 -13.88
N SER A 92 32.59 -28.53 -13.51
CA SER A 92 33.19 -29.68 -14.22
C SER A 92 32.66 -29.85 -15.65
N ILE A 93 31.35 -29.65 -15.87
CA ILE A 93 30.73 -29.72 -17.19
C ILE A 93 31.24 -28.58 -18.06
N PHE A 94 31.35 -27.39 -17.47
CA PHE A 94 31.70 -26.18 -18.20
C PHE A 94 33.20 -26.09 -18.52
N ASN A 95 34.07 -26.53 -17.61
CA ASN A 95 35.52 -26.56 -17.80
C ASN A 95 36.01 -27.78 -18.61
N SER A 96 35.11 -28.58 -19.17
CA SER A 96 35.52 -29.63 -20.10
C SER A 96 36.22 -29.02 -21.33
N PRO A 97 37.31 -29.63 -21.85
CA PRO A 97 38.07 -29.07 -22.97
C PRO A 97 37.19 -28.77 -24.20
N GLU A 98 36.22 -29.65 -24.48
CA GLU A 98 35.28 -29.53 -25.58
C GLU A 98 34.36 -28.31 -25.44
N ASN A 99 33.82 -28.06 -24.25
CA ASN A 99 32.94 -26.92 -23.99
C ASN A 99 33.73 -25.59 -23.97
N GLN A 100 34.92 -25.57 -23.36
CA GLN A 100 35.76 -24.38 -23.38
C GLN A 100 36.16 -23.96 -24.81
N GLU A 101 36.47 -24.92 -25.69
CA GLU A 101 36.84 -24.62 -27.07
C GLU A 101 35.65 -24.10 -27.90
N LYS A 102 34.48 -24.74 -27.76
CA LYS A 102 33.22 -24.30 -28.39
C LYS A 102 32.84 -22.88 -27.97
N MET A 103 32.97 -22.55 -26.68
CA MET A 103 32.59 -21.24 -26.15
C MET A 103 33.57 -20.12 -26.51
N LYS A 104 34.88 -20.40 -26.50
CA LYS A 104 35.89 -19.46 -26.98
C LYS A 104 35.67 -19.09 -28.45
N LYS A 105 35.26 -20.06 -29.29
CA LYS A 105 35.01 -19.87 -30.73
C LYS A 105 33.66 -19.20 -31.04
N GLN A 106 32.58 -19.52 -30.33
CA GLN A 106 31.23 -19.04 -30.67
C GLN A 106 30.76 -17.81 -29.88
N HIS A 107 31.18 -17.66 -28.62
CA HIS A 107 30.56 -16.68 -27.70
C HIS A 107 31.55 -15.80 -26.95
N HIS A 108 32.86 -16.07 -27.03
CA HIS A 108 33.92 -15.35 -26.27
C HIS A 108 33.65 -15.29 -24.76
N ILE A 109 33.06 -16.36 -24.21
CA ILE A 109 32.71 -16.48 -22.80
C ILE A 109 33.83 -17.21 -22.06
N ARG A 110 34.23 -16.67 -20.90
CA ARG A 110 35.13 -17.34 -19.94
C ARG A 110 34.48 -17.39 -18.58
N ILE A 111 34.62 -18.53 -17.92
CA ILE A 111 34.17 -18.73 -16.55
C ILE A 111 35.39 -18.77 -15.63
N TYR A 112 35.27 -18.07 -14.52
CA TYR A 112 36.23 -18.05 -13.43
C TYR A 112 35.55 -18.57 -12.16
N ASP A 113 36.22 -19.46 -11.45
CA ASP A 113 35.79 -19.99 -10.16
C ASP A 113 36.79 -19.60 -9.05
N ASP A 114 36.67 -20.19 -7.86
CA ASP A 114 37.53 -19.85 -6.72
C ASP A 114 39.01 -20.16 -6.96
N SER A 115 39.33 -21.03 -7.93
CA SER A 115 40.72 -21.36 -8.30
C SER A 115 41.38 -20.27 -9.15
N ASP A 116 40.61 -19.37 -9.77
CA ASP A 116 41.07 -18.24 -10.57
C ASP A 116 41.08 -16.93 -9.76
N PHE A 117 41.51 -17.00 -8.50
CA PHE A 117 41.38 -15.93 -7.50
C PHE A 117 41.85 -14.54 -7.97
N GLU A 118 43.05 -14.43 -8.54
CA GLU A 118 43.61 -13.14 -9.00
C GLU A 118 42.76 -12.49 -10.11
N LYS A 119 42.21 -13.29 -11.02
CA LYS A 119 41.34 -12.78 -12.10
C LYS A 119 39.96 -12.41 -11.58
N CYS A 120 39.45 -13.16 -10.61
CA CYS A 120 38.22 -12.81 -9.89
C CYS A 120 38.37 -11.47 -9.15
N GLN A 121 39.55 -11.19 -8.57
CA GLN A 121 39.87 -9.89 -7.97
C GLN A 121 39.94 -8.76 -9.00
N GLU A 122 40.52 -8.99 -10.19
CA GLU A 122 40.55 -7.97 -11.26
C GLU A 122 39.14 -7.61 -11.77
N LEU A 123 38.22 -8.58 -11.80
CA LEU A 123 36.82 -8.37 -12.17
C LEU A 123 35.97 -7.80 -11.04
N TYR A 124 36.47 -7.81 -9.80
CA TYR A 124 35.75 -7.38 -8.62
C TYR A 124 35.30 -5.90 -8.67
N PRO A 125 36.11 -4.91 -9.11
CA PRO A 125 35.67 -3.51 -9.17
C PRO A 125 34.51 -3.25 -10.13
N LEU A 126 34.38 -4.07 -11.19
CA LEU A 126 33.24 -4.02 -12.14
C LEU A 126 31.93 -4.43 -11.44
N ILE A 127 31.99 -5.29 -10.44
CA ILE A 127 30.84 -5.91 -9.79
C ILE A 127 30.57 -5.27 -8.41
N GLY A 128 31.64 -4.82 -7.74
CA GLY A 128 31.70 -4.43 -6.34
C GLY A 128 30.86 -3.21 -6.00
N LYS A 129 30.63 -2.27 -6.92
CA LYS A 129 29.79 -1.09 -6.61
C LYS A 129 28.32 -1.42 -6.34
N ASN A 130 27.80 -2.51 -6.93
CA ASN A 130 26.43 -2.98 -6.68
C ASN A 130 26.38 -4.22 -5.79
N ILE A 131 27.44 -5.03 -5.70
CA ILE A 131 27.52 -6.03 -4.63
C ILE A 131 27.64 -5.37 -3.27
N ASP A 132 28.29 -4.20 -3.12
CA ASP A 132 28.21 -3.40 -1.90
C ASP A 132 26.85 -2.73 -1.69
N LEU A 133 25.99 -2.60 -2.71
CA LEU A 133 24.60 -2.14 -2.54
C LEU A 133 23.66 -3.30 -2.21
N ILE A 134 23.87 -4.47 -2.82
CA ILE A 134 23.25 -5.73 -2.45
C ILE A 134 23.70 -6.12 -1.04
N ASN A 135 24.97 -5.92 -0.67
CA ASN A 135 25.56 -6.09 0.67
C ASN A 135 25.32 -4.89 1.59
N LYS A 136 24.98 -3.69 1.15
CA LYS A 136 24.39 -2.68 2.05
C LYS A 136 22.91 -2.94 2.27
N ALA A 137 22.24 -3.67 1.38
CA ALA A 137 20.92 -4.24 1.61
C ALA A 137 21.01 -5.56 2.41
N GLN A 138 22.10 -6.32 2.28
CA GLN A 138 22.30 -7.64 2.86
C GLN A 138 23.15 -7.64 4.16
N ASN A 139 24.01 -6.66 4.38
CA ASN A 139 24.89 -6.49 5.55
C ASN A 139 24.66 -5.14 6.25
N ASN A 140 23.54 -4.45 5.96
CA ASN A 140 22.88 -3.70 7.02
C ASN A 140 22.27 -4.73 7.97
N PRO A 141 22.70 -4.80 9.25
CA PRO A 141 22.06 -5.68 10.23
C PRO A 141 20.56 -5.36 10.40
N ASN A 142 20.12 -4.20 9.91
CA ASN A 142 18.74 -3.73 9.98
C ASN A 142 17.88 -3.95 8.72
N LYS A 143 18.38 -4.57 7.62
CA LYS A 143 17.56 -4.76 6.40
C LYS A 143 17.75 -6.06 5.60
N LYS A 144 18.43 -7.10 6.10
CA LYS A 144 18.03 -8.48 5.77
C LYS A 144 16.80 -8.80 6.61
N ARG A 145 15.64 -9.05 5.98
CA ARG A 145 14.62 -9.90 6.61
C ARG A 145 15.18 -11.32 6.65
N GLN A 146 16.13 -11.57 7.56
CA GLN A 146 16.14 -12.89 8.19
C GLN A 146 14.79 -12.99 8.89
N PHE A 147 13.97 -13.96 8.49
CA PHE A 147 12.92 -14.45 9.38
C PHE A 147 13.61 -15.10 10.58
N GLN A 148 14.09 -14.27 11.51
CA GLN A 148 14.19 -14.72 12.88
C GLN A 148 12.74 -14.95 13.31
N MET A 149 12.44 -16.20 13.69
CA MET A 149 11.28 -16.42 14.52
C MET A 149 11.36 -15.39 15.65
N PRO A 150 10.27 -14.65 15.90
CA PRO A 150 10.31 -13.73 17.00
C PRO A 150 10.72 -14.44 18.30
N PRO A 151 11.40 -13.74 19.22
CA PRO A 151 11.73 -14.32 20.51
C PRO A 151 10.47 -14.92 21.14
N GLN A 152 10.59 -16.12 21.72
CA GLN A 152 9.48 -16.75 22.43
C GLN A 152 8.97 -15.76 23.48
N LEU A 153 7.74 -15.28 23.30
CA LEU A 153 7.13 -14.31 24.20
C LEU A 153 7.04 -14.92 25.59
N THR A 154 7.53 -14.19 26.60
CA THR A 154 7.29 -14.59 27.98
C THR A 154 5.83 -14.32 28.34
N LYS A 155 5.30 -15.00 29.36
CA LYS A 155 3.93 -14.72 29.88
C LYS A 155 3.75 -13.23 30.23
N THR A 156 4.81 -12.57 30.67
CA THR A 156 4.83 -11.14 31.00
C THR A 156 4.69 -10.26 29.76
N ASP A 157 5.38 -10.57 28.66
CA ASP A 157 5.27 -9.84 27.40
C ASP A 157 3.85 -9.94 26.81
N ILE A 158 3.25 -11.13 26.92
CA ILE A 158 1.86 -11.38 26.53
C ILE A 158 0.90 -10.54 27.39
N GLN A 159 1.08 -10.50 28.71
CA GLN A 159 0.22 -9.73 29.60
C GLN A 159 0.30 -8.22 29.36
N GLN A 160 1.50 -7.68 29.12
CA GLN A 160 1.67 -6.27 28.79
C GLN A 160 1.01 -5.90 27.46
N GLU A 161 1.16 -6.72 26.41
CA GLU A 161 0.50 -6.42 25.15
C GLU A 161 -1.02 -6.59 25.21
N ILE A 162 -1.52 -7.55 25.97
CA ILE A 162 -2.96 -7.67 26.24
C ILE A 162 -3.49 -6.38 26.89
N SER A 163 -2.74 -5.77 27.80
CA SER A 163 -3.18 -4.60 28.59
C SER A 163 -3.46 -3.34 27.75
N VAL A 164 -2.89 -3.22 26.54
CA VAL A 164 -3.16 -2.08 25.65
C VAL A 164 -4.53 -2.24 24.97
N ASP A 165 -5.54 -1.54 25.47
CA ASP A 165 -6.91 -1.58 24.92
C ASP A 165 -6.95 -1.17 23.43
N LEU A 166 -7.69 -1.93 22.60
CA LEU A 166 -7.84 -1.68 21.16
C LEU A 166 -8.46 -0.31 20.88
N GLN A 167 -9.33 0.19 21.77
CA GLN A 167 -9.85 1.55 21.67
C GLN A 167 -8.72 2.59 21.69
N VAL A 168 -7.64 2.37 22.45
CA VAL A 168 -6.46 3.27 22.47
C VAL A 168 -5.79 3.32 21.10
N SER A 169 -5.61 2.17 20.44
CA SER A 169 -4.90 2.11 19.15
C SER A 169 -5.75 2.60 17.98
N ALA A 170 -7.02 2.23 17.94
CA ALA A 170 -7.92 2.58 16.84
C ALA A 170 -8.52 3.98 17.00
N CYS A 171 -8.71 4.43 18.25
CA CYS A 171 -9.36 5.67 18.64
C CYS A 171 -8.54 6.37 19.74
N PRO A 172 -7.37 6.97 19.43
CA PRO A 172 -6.41 7.48 20.43
C PRO A 172 -6.96 8.53 21.40
N TYR A 173 -8.08 9.16 21.07
CA TYR A 173 -8.75 10.14 21.93
C TYR A 173 -10.04 9.62 22.60
N TYR A 174 -10.33 8.32 22.59
CA TYR A 174 -11.58 7.76 23.11
C TYR A 174 -11.87 8.12 24.58
N LYS A 175 -10.83 8.24 25.42
CA LYS A 175 -10.93 8.68 26.83
C LYS A 175 -11.00 10.20 27.02
N THR A 176 -10.78 10.98 25.96
CA THR A 176 -10.78 12.45 26.04
C THR A 176 -12.19 12.96 25.73
N PRO A 177 -12.79 13.83 26.57
CA PRO A 177 -14.07 14.47 26.28
C PRO A 177 -14.06 15.17 24.92
N TYR A 178 -15.16 15.07 24.16
CA TYR A 178 -15.21 15.54 22.77
C TYR A 178 -14.79 17.02 22.57
N PRO A 179 -15.21 17.99 23.42
CA PRO A 179 -14.74 19.38 23.29
C PRO A 179 -13.21 19.52 23.41
N GLU A 180 -12.60 18.75 24.31
CA GLU A 180 -11.14 18.73 24.45
C GLU A 180 -10.46 18.06 23.25
N GLN A 181 -11.10 17.08 22.61
CA GLN A 181 -10.58 16.51 21.36
C GLN A 181 -10.49 17.57 20.26
N LEU A 182 -11.52 18.41 20.12
CA LEU A 182 -11.53 19.52 19.15
C LEU A 182 -10.40 20.51 19.45
N GLN A 183 -10.26 20.93 20.71
CA GLN A 183 -9.18 21.84 21.12
C GLN A 183 -7.79 21.26 20.86
N LYS A 184 -7.56 19.98 21.19
CA LYS A 184 -6.30 19.29 20.92
C LYS A 184 -6.00 19.24 19.42
N LYS A 185 -6.99 18.94 18.58
CA LYS A 185 -6.84 18.92 17.12
C LYS A 185 -6.56 20.32 16.55
N GLN A 186 -7.28 21.34 17.02
CA GLN A 186 -7.05 22.73 16.65
C GLN A 186 -5.61 23.14 16.95
N ALA A 187 -5.16 22.94 18.19
CA ALA A 187 -3.80 23.27 18.62
C ALA A 187 -2.71 22.51 17.83
N GLN A 188 -2.99 21.25 17.44
CA GLN A 188 -2.08 20.48 16.58
C GLN A 188 -1.95 21.10 15.19
N VAL A 189 -3.05 21.51 14.56
CA VAL A 189 -2.99 22.16 13.23
C VAL A 189 -2.29 23.51 13.32
N GLU A 190 -2.59 24.32 14.34
CA GLU A 190 -1.88 25.59 14.57
C GLU A 190 -0.37 25.40 14.69
N LYS A 191 0.07 24.36 15.40
CA LYS A 191 1.48 24.02 15.54
C LYS A 191 2.11 23.63 14.19
N ILE A 192 1.40 22.84 13.38
CA ILE A 192 1.85 22.44 12.03
C ILE A 192 1.97 23.66 11.11
N ILE A 193 0.98 24.55 11.10
CA ILE A 193 1.01 25.77 10.27
C ILE A 193 2.16 26.69 10.70
N LYS A 194 2.32 26.92 12.01
CA LYS A 194 3.47 27.68 12.56
C LYS A 194 4.81 27.09 12.12
N PHE A 195 4.95 25.77 12.20
CA PHE A 195 6.18 25.07 11.78
C PHE A 195 6.49 25.30 10.29
N TRP A 196 5.50 25.12 9.41
CA TRP A 196 5.70 25.29 7.97
C TRP A 196 5.90 26.75 7.56
N LYS A 197 5.21 27.70 8.21
CA LYS A 197 5.43 29.14 8.04
C LYS A 197 6.88 29.52 8.33
N ASN A 198 7.40 29.13 9.50
CA ASN A 198 8.79 29.43 9.89
C ASN A 198 9.79 28.79 8.93
N ARG A 199 9.51 27.57 8.47
CA ARG A 199 10.35 26.88 7.47
C ARG A 199 10.31 27.57 6.10
N ALA A 200 9.17 28.13 5.70
CA ALA A 200 9.04 28.89 4.47
C ALA A 200 9.81 30.22 4.56
N LEU A 201 9.65 30.98 5.65
CA LEU A 201 10.40 32.21 5.91
C LEU A 201 11.91 32.01 5.83
N ASN A 202 12.44 30.97 6.48
CA ASN A 202 13.87 30.65 6.45
C ASN A 202 14.41 30.24 5.06
N LYS A 203 13.53 29.91 4.11
CA LYS A 203 13.88 29.48 2.75
C LYS A 203 13.79 30.59 1.72
N ILE A 204 13.12 31.69 2.05
CA ILE A 204 13.08 32.86 1.17
C ILE A 204 14.48 33.46 1.20
N GLN A 205 15.16 33.41 0.06
CA GLN A 205 16.46 34.03 -0.12
C GLN A 205 16.33 35.55 0.01
N HIS A 206 17.40 36.23 0.43
CA HIS A 206 17.41 37.67 0.73
C HIS A 206 16.88 38.59 -0.40
N ASP A 207 16.78 38.09 -1.64
CA ASP A 207 16.33 38.86 -2.82
C ASP A 207 14.92 38.48 -3.34
N MET A 208 14.16 37.66 -2.61
CA MET A 208 12.78 37.34 -2.96
C MET A 208 11.82 38.03 -1.99
N GLU A 209 10.88 38.83 -2.52
CA GLU A 209 9.76 39.35 -1.74
C GLU A 209 8.92 38.16 -1.22
N ALA A 210 8.68 38.14 0.09
CA ALA A 210 7.79 37.16 0.68
C ALA A 210 6.34 37.62 0.46
N PRO A 211 5.39 36.71 0.20
CA PRO A 211 3.98 37.11 0.13
C PRO A 211 3.53 37.76 1.44
N ASP A 212 2.69 38.78 1.39
CA ASP A 212 2.21 39.55 2.55
C ASP A 212 1.72 38.67 3.73
N TRP A 213 1.00 37.58 3.42
CA TRP A 213 0.48 36.65 4.42
C TRP A 213 1.57 35.87 5.17
N LEU A 214 2.77 35.78 4.60
CA LEU A 214 3.92 35.11 5.18
C LEU A 214 4.77 36.08 6.02
N GLU A 215 4.87 37.35 5.60
CA GLU A 215 5.59 38.42 6.31
C GLU A 215 4.86 38.90 7.56
N ASP A 216 3.53 38.99 7.51
CA ASP A 216 2.72 39.31 8.69
C ASP A 216 3.01 38.27 9.79
N GLN A 217 3.42 38.68 10.99
CA GLN A 217 3.74 37.78 12.11
C GLN A 217 2.54 36.96 12.60
N THR A 218 1.33 37.25 12.13
CA THR A 218 0.13 36.49 12.48
C THR A 218 0.11 35.11 11.80
N VAL A 219 -0.17 34.06 12.57
CA VAL A 219 -0.49 32.75 12.01
C VAL A 219 -1.82 32.90 11.26
N PRO A 220 -1.97 32.35 10.04
CA PRO A 220 -3.24 32.39 9.34
C PRO A 220 -4.37 32.01 10.29
N LYS A 221 -5.41 32.86 10.36
CA LYS A 221 -6.55 32.61 11.22
C LYS A 221 -7.17 31.28 10.82
N ILE A 222 -7.16 30.33 11.74
CA ILE A 222 -7.78 29.03 11.53
C ILE A 222 -9.20 29.14 12.09
N ASP A 223 -10.18 28.89 11.25
CA ASP A 223 -11.56 28.78 11.71
C ASP A 223 -11.69 27.65 12.73
N GLN A 224 -12.70 27.76 13.59
CA GLN A 224 -12.98 26.71 14.56
C GLN A 224 -13.33 25.41 13.85
N PHE A 225 -12.80 24.30 14.36
CA PHE A 225 -13.13 22.99 13.82
C PHE A 225 -14.63 22.72 13.90
N ILE A 226 -15.20 22.33 12.77
CA ILE A 226 -16.61 21.95 12.68
C ILE A 226 -16.83 20.70 13.55
N ALA A 227 -17.69 20.84 14.55
CA ALA A 227 -18.04 19.76 15.45
C ALA A 227 -18.94 18.73 14.77
N CYS A 228 -18.74 17.46 15.13
CA CYS A 228 -19.66 16.37 14.86
C CYS A 228 -20.77 16.38 15.91
N ASP A 229 -22.00 16.15 15.45
CA ASP A 229 -23.18 16.12 16.30
C ASP A 229 -23.12 14.92 17.26
N GLN A 230 -23.72 15.03 18.43
CA GLN A 230 -23.47 14.09 19.53
C GLN A 230 -23.85 12.65 19.18
N ASP A 231 -24.95 12.47 18.48
CA ASP A 231 -25.50 11.22 17.98
C ASP A 231 -24.69 10.61 16.82
N GLU A 232 -23.83 11.40 16.18
CA GLU A 232 -23.01 10.98 15.04
C GLU A 232 -21.56 10.64 15.40
N ARG A 233 -21.15 10.81 16.66
CA ARG A 233 -19.76 10.58 17.11
C ARG A 233 -19.40 9.11 17.25
N LEU A 234 -20.39 8.24 17.35
CA LEU A 234 -20.24 6.80 17.53
C LEU A 234 -20.85 6.07 16.34
N ASN A 235 -20.39 4.84 16.11
CA ASN A 235 -20.87 3.91 15.08
C ASN A 235 -20.88 4.50 13.66
N TYR A 236 -20.06 5.51 13.37
CA TYR A 236 -20.15 6.28 12.13
C TYR A 236 -19.43 5.65 10.94
N ARG A 237 -18.55 4.67 11.17
CA ARG A 237 -17.75 4.07 10.08
C ARG A 237 -18.63 3.25 9.14
N ASN A 238 -18.77 3.74 7.91
CA ASN A 238 -19.50 3.07 6.83
C ASN A 238 -18.65 2.04 6.07
N SER A 239 -17.34 2.00 6.30
CA SER A 239 -16.38 1.13 5.60
C SER A 239 -15.31 0.68 6.57
N VAL A 240 -15.17 -0.64 6.72
CA VAL A 240 -14.29 -1.25 7.72
C VAL A 240 -13.54 -2.40 7.06
N ASN A 241 -12.21 -2.35 7.13
CA ASN A 241 -11.32 -3.38 6.63
C ASN A 241 -10.74 -4.16 7.81
N PHE A 242 -11.21 -5.38 8.00
CA PHE A 242 -10.73 -6.30 9.03
C PHE A 242 -9.57 -7.15 8.49
N SER A 243 -8.53 -7.30 9.31
CA SER A 243 -7.51 -8.32 9.13
C SER A 243 -8.01 -9.66 9.67
N VAL A 244 -7.67 -10.72 8.94
CA VAL A 244 -7.90 -12.10 9.37
C VAL A 244 -6.57 -12.68 9.80
N GLY A 245 -6.52 -13.29 10.99
CA GLY A 245 -5.29 -13.88 11.52
C GLY A 245 -5.54 -14.60 12.83
N ARG A 246 -4.50 -14.74 13.65
CA ARG A 246 -4.59 -15.37 14.97
C ARG A 246 -4.26 -14.39 16.09
N ASP A 247 -4.86 -14.57 17.25
CA ASP A 247 -4.49 -13.87 18.48
C ASP A 247 -3.27 -14.49 19.18
N LEU A 248 -2.90 -13.96 20.35
CA LEU A 248 -1.80 -14.48 21.17
C LEU A 248 -2.08 -15.89 21.75
N TYR A 249 -3.34 -16.31 21.80
CA TYR A 249 -3.78 -17.65 22.20
C TYR A 249 -3.97 -18.59 21.01
N LYS A 250 -3.54 -18.15 19.80
CA LYS A 250 -3.64 -18.89 18.53
C LYS A 250 -5.07 -19.11 18.05
N GLN A 251 -6.05 -18.47 18.65
CA GLN A 251 -7.42 -18.51 18.17
C GLN A 251 -7.54 -17.65 16.92
N ILE A 252 -8.32 -18.11 15.94
CA ILE A 252 -8.59 -17.32 14.74
C ILE A 252 -9.43 -16.11 15.14
N LYS A 253 -8.97 -14.93 14.72
CA LYS A 253 -9.64 -13.65 14.94
C LYS A 253 -9.84 -12.89 13.64
N VAL A 254 -10.96 -12.17 13.57
CA VAL A 254 -11.26 -11.20 12.50
C VAL A 254 -11.42 -9.83 13.14
N GLY A 255 -10.50 -8.92 12.84
CA GLY A 255 -10.53 -7.60 13.44
C GLY A 255 -9.33 -6.74 13.07
N TYR A 256 -8.57 -6.27 14.06
CA TYR A 256 -7.45 -5.36 13.82
C TYR A 256 -6.11 -6.00 14.17
N PRO A 257 -5.06 -5.71 13.39
CA PRO A 257 -3.71 -6.09 13.77
C PRO A 257 -3.27 -5.25 14.97
N LYS A 258 -2.66 -5.92 15.95
CA LYS A 258 -2.10 -5.33 17.17
C LYS A 258 -0.70 -5.88 17.43
N GLY A 259 0.15 -5.10 18.10
CA GLY A 259 1.53 -5.46 18.42
C GLY A 259 2.52 -5.15 17.29
N ASP A 260 3.78 -5.54 17.50
CA ASP A 260 4.90 -5.24 16.62
C ASP A 260 5.46 -6.52 16.00
N ILE A 261 5.47 -6.57 14.66
CA ILE A 261 6.00 -7.69 13.89
C ILE A 261 7.48 -7.91 14.21
N LYS A 262 8.25 -6.84 14.44
CA LYS A 262 9.68 -6.95 14.75
C LYS A 262 9.93 -7.54 16.13
N LYS A 263 8.99 -7.34 17.06
CA LYS A 263 9.06 -7.88 18.41
C LYS A 263 8.40 -9.25 18.55
N GLY A 264 7.70 -9.71 17.52
CA GLY A 264 6.93 -10.95 17.61
C GLY A 264 5.60 -10.87 18.28
N THR A 265 5.15 -9.66 18.61
CA THR A 265 3.88 -9.44 19.28
C THR A 265 2.76 -9.14 18.31
N ALA A 266 3.00 -9.11 16.99
CA ALA A 266 1.93 -8.96 16.00
C ALA A 266 0.92 -10.12 16.06
N HIS A 267 -0.34 -9.77 16.31
CA HIS A 267 -1.48 -10.67 16.38
C HIS A 267 -2.74 -9.93 15.90
N VAL A 268 -3.85 -10.64 15.75
CA VAL A 268 -5.16 -10.03 15.44
C VAL A 268 -6.05 -10.10 16.66
N VAL A 269 -6.76 -9.01 16.93
CA VAL A 269 -7.82 -8.94 17.96
C VAL A 269 -9.15 -8.64 17.29
N ASN A 270 -10.25 -9.15 17.85
CA ASN A 270 -11.59 -8.86 17.35
C ASN A 270 -11.93 -7.36 17.51
N ALA A 271 -12.91 -6.90 16.74
CA ALA A 271 -13.31 -5.49 16.73
C ALA A 271 -14.40 -5.14 17.77
N THR A 272 -14.77 -6.09 18.65
CA THR A 272 -15.86 -5.94 19.62
C THR A 272 -15.61 -4.79 20.57
N GLY A 273 -16.62 -3.94 20.77
CA GLY A 273 -16.56 -2.81 21.70
C GLY A 273 -15.89 -1.57 21.13
N LEU A 274 -15.50 -1.56 19.85
CA LEU A 274 -15.03 -0.33 19.20
C LEU A 274 -16.19 0.58 18.84
N GLU A 275 -16.37 1.64 19.62
CA GLU A 275 -17.52 2.54 19.51
C GLU A 275 -17.58 3.32 18.18
N THR A 276 -16.52 3.35 17.38
CA THR A 276 -16.54 4.02 16.06
C THR A 276 -16.98 3.11 14.92
N ILE A 277 -17.05 1.80 15.17
CA ILE A 277 -17.37 0.78 14.16
C ILE A 277 -18.83 0.40 14.32
N SER A 278 -19.58 0.39 13.22
CA SER A 278 -20.99 0.03 13.26
C SER A 278 -21.24 -1.37 13.83
N GLU A 279 -22.36 -1.52 14.54
CA GLU A 279 -22.77 -2.79 15.14
C GLU A 279 -22.87 -3.93 14.11
N ILE A 280 -23.45 -3.65 12.93
CA ILE A 280 -23.56 -4.64 11.85
C ILE A 280 -22.18 -5.07 11.35
N SER A 281 -21.20 -4.17 11.23
CA SER A 281 -19.84 -4.53 10.83
C SER A 281 -19.17 -5.42 11.86
N GLN A 282 -19.34 -5.12 13.16
CA GLN A 282 -18.82 -5.96 14.26
C GLN A 282 -19.45 -7.36 14.23
N LYS A 283 -20.79 -7.45 14.12
CA LYS A 283 -21.51 -8.73 14.11
C LYS A 283 -21.20 -9.58 12.89
N LEU A 284 -21.05 -8.99 11.70
CA LEU A 284 -20.67 -9.74 10.50
C LEU A 284 -19.21 -10.20 10.56
N ALA A 285 -18.31 -9.42 11.16
CA ALA A 285 -16.94 -9.84 11.41
C ALA A 285 -16.87 -11.01 12.42
N GLU A 286 -17.63 -10.94 13.50
CA GLU A 286 -17.77 -12.02 14.48
C GLU A 286 -18.35 -13.29 13.84
N ARG A 287 -19.38 -13.15 12.98
CA ARG A 287 -19.93 -14.30 12.26
C ARG A 287 -18.89 -14.96 11.35
N PHE A 288 -18.07 -14.15 10.66
CA PHE A 288 -16.98 -14.66 9.84
C PHE A 288 -15.89 -15.33 10.67
N GLU A 289 -15.54 -14.75 11.83
CA GLU A 289 -14.60 -15.34 12.80
C GLU A 289 -15.06 -16.73 13.23
N ASN A 290 -16.33 -16.88 13.64
CA ASN A 290 -16.89 -18.16 14.07
C ASN A 290 -16.86 -19.19 12.93
N PHE A 291 -17.21 -18.78 11.71
CA PHE A 291 -17.07 -19.66 10.53
C PHE A 291 -15.64 -20.14 10.36
N LEU A 292 -14.65 -19.24 10.40
CA LEU A 292 -13.25 -19.63 10.23
C LEU A 292 -12.77 -20.55 11.36
N GLN A 293 -13.22 -20.35 12.59
CA GLN A 293 -12.89 -21.24 13.72
C GLN A 293 -13.43 -22.67 13.54
N GLU A 294 -14.57 -22.83 12.85
CA GLU A 294 -15.17 -24.13 12.52
C GLU A 294 -14.57 -24.75 11.24
N PHE A 295 -14.29 -23.91 10.24
CA PHE A 295 -13.87 -24.32 8.90
C PHE A 295 -12.37 -24.61 8.79
N CYS A 296 -11.55 -23.83 9.50
CA CYS A 296 -10.10 -23.96 9.48
C CYS A 296 -9.62 -25.09 10.40
N GLU A 297 -8.48 -25.68 10.05
CA GLU A 297 -7.90 -26.77 10.85
C GLU A 297 -7.33 -26.23 12.18
N LYS A 298 -7.54 -27.00 13.26
CA LYS A 298 -6.91 -26.74 14.55
C LYS A 298 -5.48 -27.21 14.47
N GLU A 299 -4.53 -26.28 14.36
CA GLU A 299 -3.11 -26.60 14.46
C GLU A 299 -2.79 -27.02 15.91
N GLU A 300 -2.51 -28.31 16.12
CA GLU A 300 -2.18 -28.86 17.44
C GLU A 300 -0.75 -28.56 17.90
N SER A 301 0.16 -28.16 16.99
CA SER A 301 1.58 -27.98 17.33
C SER A 301 1.95 -26.52 17.61
N ILE A 302 2.70 -26.31 18.70
CA ILE A 302 3.02 -24.97 19.20
C ILE A 302 4.20 -24.31 18.48
N GLU A 303 4.93 -25.05 17.66
CA GLU A 303 6.07 -24.48 16.95
C GLU A 303 5.58 -23.65 15.78
N TYR A 304 6.22 -22.49 15.56
CA TYR A 304 6.22 -21.82 14.26
C TYR A 304 6.98 -22.67 13.22
N ALA A 305 6.77 -23.99 13.26
CA ALA A 305 7.27 -24.94 12.32
C ALA A 305 6.68 -24.56 10.97
N TYR A 306 7.51 -24.74 9.94
CA TYR A 306 7.14 -24.64 8.55
C TYR A 306 5.94 -25.55 8.27
N ASP A 307 4.73 -25.07 8.51
CA ASP A 307 3.56 -25.71 7.94
C ASP A 307 3.54 -25.35 6.45
N ASP A 308 3.96 -26.32 5.65
CA ASP A 308 3.93 -26.23 4.19
C ASP A 308 2.55 -26.57 3.61
N SER A 309 1.56 -26.86 4.46
CA SER A 309 0.16 -27.06 4.06
C SER A 309 -0.57 -25.73 3.84
N PHE A 310 -0.26 -25.07 2.73
CA PHE A 310 -1.05 -23.94 2.25
C PHE A 310 -2.39 -24.46 1.70
N SER A 311 -3.49 -24.24 2.41
CA SER A 311 -4.85 -24.64 2.00
C SER A 311 -5.89 -23.55 2.26
N ILE A 312 -7.09 -23.68 1.69
CA ILE A 312 -8.23 -22.77 1.97
C ILE A 312 -8.68 -22.78 3.44
N LYS A 313 -8.20 -23.75 4.23
CA LYS A 313 -8.48 -23.88 5.66
C LYS A 313 -7.44 -23.17 6.54
N THR A 314 -6.63 -22.28 5.97
CA THR A 314 -5.62 -21.51 6.70
C THR A 314 -5.92 -20.02 6.68
N VAL A 315 -5.56 -19.32 7.77
CA VAL A 315 -5.65 -17.85 7.87
C VAL A 315 -4.28 -17.22 7.67
N PHE A 316 -4.25 -15.98 7.19
CA PHE A 316 -3.01 -15.31 6.85
C PHE A 316 -2.14 -15.06 8.08
N ASN A 317 -0.92 -15.57 8.03
CA ASN A 317 0.13 -15.34 8.99
C ASN A 317 1.07 -14.26 8.43
N LYS A 318 1.01 -13.08 9.03
CA LYS A 318 1.80 -11.90 8.63
C LYS A 318 3.31 -12.07 8.81
N TYR A 319 3.74 -12.96 9.71
CA TYR A 319 5.15 -13.32 9.78
C TYR A 319 5.50 -14.12 8.55
N LEU A 320 4.90 -15.30 8.37
CA LEU A 320 5.29 -16.20 7.29
C LEU A 320 4.94 -15.69 5.89
N ASN A 321 4.04 -14.69 5.79
CA ASN A 321 3.39 -14.26 4.55
C ASN A 321 2.76 -15.47 3.82
N LYS A 322 2.13 -16.35 4.60
CA LYS A 322 1.45 -17.57 4.16
C LYS A 322 0.04 -17.60 4.76
N GLY A 323 -0.82 -18.44 4.21
CA GLY A 323 -2.22 -18.58 4.62
C GLY A 323 -3.19 -17.94 3.62
N PHE A 324 -4.42 -18.45 3.58
CA PHE A 324 -5.39 -18.10 2.54
C PHE A 324 -6.24 -16.88 2.89
N TRP A 325 -6.99 -16.90 3.99
CA TRP A 325 -7.88 -15.79 4.36
C TRP A 325 -7.09 -14.61 4.92
N LYS A 326 -7.08 -13.47 4.22
CA LYS A 326 -6.23 -12.32 4.57
C LYS A 326 -7.01 -11.13 5.13
N LYS A 327 -8.08 -10.72 4.46
CA LYS A 327 -8.92 -9.60 4.92
C LYS A 327 -10.39 -9.85 4.65
N PHE A 328 -11.20 -9.18 5.44
CA PHE A 328 -12.63 -9.11 5.28
C PHE A 328 -13.06 -7.65 5.39
N THR A 329 -13.70 -7.13 4.34
CA THR A 329 -14.17 -5.75 4.30
C THR A 329 -15.69 -5.75 4.34
N VAL A 330 -16.23 -4.93 5.25
CA VAL A 330 -17.66 -4.62 5.32
C VAL A 330 -17.82 -3.15 4.94
N LYS A 331 -18.56 -2.90 3.86
CA LYS A 331 -19.08 -1.57 3.54
C LYS A 331 -20.58 -1.57 3.73
N GLN A 332 -21.12 -0.45 4.17
CA GLN A 332 -22.54 -0.29 4.42
C GLN A 332 -22.99 1.12 4.09
N SER A 333 -24.30 1.27 3.92
CA SER A 333 -24.96 2.57 3.98
C SER A 333 -25.87 2.63 5.20
N PHE A 334 -25.74 3.70 5.97
CA PHE A 334 -26.67 3.97 7.09
C PHE A 334 -28.06 4.37 6.61
N SER A 335 -28.12 5.00 5.42
CA SER A 335 -29.33 5.58 4.84
C SER A 335 -30.16 4.56 4.06
N THR A 336 -29.52 3.74 3.22
CA THR A 336 -30.20 2.75 2.37
C THR A 336 -30.25 1.36 3.01
N LYS A 337 -29.55 1.16 4.13
CA LYS A 337 -29.44 -0.13 4.83
C LYS A 337 -28.86 -1.28 3.98
N GLN A 338 -28.11 -0.93 2.94
CA GLN A 338 -27.42 -1.90 2.09
C GLN A 338 -26.03 -2.23 2.66
N VAL A 339 -25.61 -3.49 2.50
CA VAL A 339 -24.29 -4.00 2.91
C VAL A 339 -23.61 -4.65 1.71
N LEU A 340 -22.32 -4.34 1.56
CA LEU A 340 -21.39 -4.96 0.62
C LEU A 340 -20.27 -5.64 1.38
N LEU A 341 -20.04 -6.91 1.08
CA LEU A 341 -18.97 -7.72 1.65
C LEU A 341 -17.88 -7.95 0.61
N ASN A 342 -16.62 -7.86 1.03
CA ASN A 342 -15.47 -8.22 0.19
C ASN A 342 -14.48 -9.09 0.96
N PHE A 343 -14.17 -10.26 0.40
CA PHE A 343 -13.23 -11.22 0.95
C PHE A 343 -11.93 -11.14 0.17
N VAL A 344 -10.83 -10.86 0.85
CA VAL A 344 -9.50 -10.82 0.22
C VAL A 344 -8.71 -12.05 0.66
N CYS A 345 -8.38 -12.89 -0.31
CA CYS A 345 -7.61 -14.11 -0.12
C CYS A 345 -6.22 -13.95 -0.73
N PHE A 346 -5.21 -14.44 -0.04
CA PHE A 346 -3.84 -14.42 -0.52
C PHE A 346 -3.59 -15.67 -1.36
N ASN A 347 -3.07 -15.50 -2.57
CA ASN A 347 -2.62 -16.60 -3.42
C ASN A 347 -1.41 -16.12 -4.23
N THR A 348 -0.23 -16.64 -3.94
CA THR A 348 0.96 -16.34 -4.75
C THR A 348 1.00 -17.28 -5.95
N GLU A 349 1.09 -16.70 -7.16
CA GLU A 349 1.40 -17.46 -8.38
C GLU A 349 2.69 -18.29 -8.27
N LEU A 350 3.57 -17.96 -7.31
CA LEU A 350 4.82 -18.68 -7.02
C LEU A 350 4.63 -20.11 -6.47
N ASN A 351 3.45 -20.51 -6.00
CA ASN A 351 3.26 -21.82 -5.35
C ASN A 351 2.18 -22.72 -5.95
N ASN A 352 1.22 -22.25 -6.76
CA ASN A 352 0.16 -23.08 -7.38
C ASN A 352 -0.40 -24.22 -6.49
N LYS A 353 -0.56 -23.99 -5.18
CA LYS A 353 -0.99 -25.03 -4.23
C LYS A 353 -2.52 -25.12 -4.10
N ILE A 354 -3.25 -24.04 -4.35
CA ILE A 354 -4.72 -24.04 -4.28
C ILE A 354 -5.29 -24.31 -5.67
N THR A 355 -6.06 -25.37 -5.78
CA THR A 355 -6.76 -25.77 -7.00
C THR A 355 -7.97 -24.88 -7.28
N THR A 356 -8.40 -24.80 -8.54
CA THR A 356 -9.66 -24.11 -8.91
C THR A 356 -10.85 -24.67 -8.11
N GLN A 357 -10.87 -25.98 -7.83
CA GLN A 357 -11.93 -26.62 -7.06
C GLN A 357 -11.97 -26.12 -5.60
N GLU A 358 -10.81 -25.97 -4.96
CA GLU A 358 -10.74 -25.40 -3.61
C GLU A 358 -11.14 -23.93 -3.57
N LEU A 359 -10.79 -23.14 -4.59
CA LEU A 359 -11.26 -21.75 -4.70
C LEU A 359 -12.79 -21.70 -4.82
N GLU A 360 -13.38 -22.54 -5.67
CA GLU A 360 -14.84 -22.63 -5.81
C GLU A 360 -15.51 -23.11 -4.50
N GLN A 361 -14.87 -24.04 -3.78
CA GLN A 361 -15.34 -24.44 -2.45
C GLN A 361 -15.35 -23.25 -1.48
N ALA A 362 -14.27 -22.48 -1.39
CA ALA A 362 -14.19 -21.31 -0.52
C ALA A 362 -15.28 -20.26 -0.86
N LYS A 363 -15.50 -19.99 -2.15
CA LYS A 363 -16.56 -19.09 -2.62
C LYS A 363 -17.95 -19.60 -2.22
N ASN A 364 -18.21 -20.90 -2.36
CA ASN A 364 -19.50 -21.49 -2.01
C ASN A 364 -19.76 -21.46 -0.51
N GLU A 365 -18.76 -21.70 0.32
CA GLU A 365 -18.90 -21.58 1.78
C GLU A 365 -19.20 -20.13 2.19
N VAL A 366 -18.53 -19.13 1.60
CA VAL A 366 -18.84 -17.71 1.83
C VAL A 366 -20.30 -17.39 1.48
N LYS A 367 -20.79 -17.85 0.32
CA LYS A 367 -22.21 -17.67 -0.05
C LYS A 367 -23.14 -18.31 0.97
N LYS A 368 -22.84 -19.54 1.38
CA LYS A 368 -23.66 -20.29 2.34
C LYS A 368 -23.76 -19.58 3.68
N ILE A 369 -22.65 -19.11 4.25
CA ILE A 369 -22.66 -18.45 5.56
C ILE A 369 -23.31 -17.07 5.55
N PHE A 370 -23.28 -16.34 4.42
CA PHE A 370 -23.82 -14.98 4.38
C PHE A 370 -25.22 -14.87 3.77
N LEU A 371 -25.69 -15.89 3.04
CA LEU A 371 -27.04 -15.89 2.44
C LEU A 371 -28.00 -16.87 3.12
N ASN A 372 -27.51 -18.02 3.59
CA ASN A 372 -28.38 -19.12 4.03
C ASN A 372 -28.29 -19.39 5.55
N ASP A 373 -27.32 -18.82 6.24
CA ASP A 373 -27.10 -19.02 7.66
C ASP A 373 -28.17 -18.32 8.51
N LEU A 374 -28.70 -19.05 9.49
CA LEU A 374 -29.74 -18.53 10.38
C LEU A 374 -29.24 -17.37 11.25
N GLN A 375 -27.99 -17.41 11.73
CA GLN A 375 -27.45 -16.34 12.58
C GLN A 375 -27.22 -15.07 11.74
N THR A 376 -26.65 -15.18 10.54
CA THR A 376 -26.52 -14.04 9.63
C THR A 376 -27.88 -13.42 9.32
N ASN A 377 -28.88 -14.24 8.98
CA ASN A 377 -30.22 -13.75 8.70
C ASN A 377 -30.87 -13.07 9.91
N LEU A 378 -30.63 -13.58 11.12
CA LEU A 378 -31.08 -12.95 12.36
C LEU A 378 -30.38 -11.60 12.59
N ILE A 379 -29.06 -11.51 12.38
CA ILE A 379 -28.28 -10.27 12.50
C ILE A 379 -28.85 -9.21 11.55
N LEU A 380 -29.02 -9.55 10.28
CA LEU A 380 -29.51 -8.66 9.23
C LEU A 380 -30.95 -8.19 9.52
N LYS A 381 -31.84 -9.11 9.92
CA LYS A 381 -33.22 -8.77 10.27
C LYS A 381 -33.32 -7.90 11.52
N THR A 382 -32.51 -8.18 12.54
CA THR A 382 -32.55 -7.43 13.81
C THR A 382 -32.07 -5.99 13.63
N LEU A 383 -31.06 -5.78 12.78
CA LEU A 383 -30.49 -4.46 12.53
C LEU A 383 -31.11 -3.75 11.32
N ASP A 384 -32.07 -4.39 10.64
CA ASP A 384 -32.71 -3.90 9.42
C ASP A 384 -31.69 -3.57 8.33
N TYR A 385 -30.85 -4.54 7.96
CA TYR A 385 -29.88 -4.44 6.87
C TYR A 385 -30.09 -5.54 5.82
N LYS A 386 -29.63 -5.28 4.60
CA LYS A 386 -29.64 -6.25 3.50
C LYS A 386 -28.27 -6.33 2.83
N ILE A 387 -27.74 -7.55 2.71
CA ILE A 387 -26.57 -7.80 1.85
C ILE A 387 -27.02 -7.70 0.40
N VAL A 388 -26.46 -6.73 -0.33
CA VAL A 388 -26.73 -6.54 -1.76
C VAL A 388 -25.58 -7.02 -2.63
N SER A 389 -24.41 -7.26 -2.03
CA SER A 389 -23.19 -7.59 -2.76
C SER A 389 -22.25 -8.44 -1.91
N ILE A 390 -21.78 -9.56 -2.48
CA ILE A 390 -20.69 -10.37 -1.93
C ILE A 390 -19.61 -10.47 -3.00
N ASN A 391 -18.38 -10.10 -2.64
CA ASN A 391 -17.27 -10.01 -3.57
C ASN A 391 -16.06 -10.80 -3.06
N PHE A 392 -15.27 -11.31 -3.98
CA PHE A 392 -14.12 -12.16 -3.70
C PHE A 392 -12.93 -11.67 -4.52
N GLN A 393 -11.81 -11.44 -3.84
CA GLN A 393 -10.60 -10.89 -4.42
C GLN A 393 -9.42 -11.79 -4.07
N ILE A 394 -8.60 -12.08 -5.07
CA ILE A 394 -7.34 -12.81 -4.89
C ILE A 394 -6.19 -11.83 -5.05
N THR A 395 -5.26 -11.83 -4.09
CA THR A 395 -4.08 -10.96 -4.07
C THR A 395 -2.80 -11.77 -3.91
N ASP A 396 -1.76 -11.41 -4.65
CA ASP A 396 -0.39 -11.91 -4.48
C ASP A 396 0.46 -10.95 -3.64
N LYS A 397 -0.09 -9.79 -3.29
CA LYS A 397 0.65 -8.73 -2.60
C LYS A 397 0.70 -9.00 -1.11
N ILE A 398 1.89 -8.87 -0.52
CA ILE A 398 2.08 -8.97 0.92
C ILE A 398 1.51 -7.75 1.66
N CYS A 399 1.42 -6.60 0.99
CA CYS A 399 1.04 -5.34 1.66
C CYS A 399 -0.38 -5.36 2.24
N ASP A 400 -0.58 -4.57 3.30
CA ASP A 400 -1.87 -4.44 3.99
C ASP A 400 -2.82 -3.44 3.32
N GLN A 401 -2.39 -2.75 2.27
CA GLN A 401 -3.30 -1.92 1.47
C GLN A 401 -4.00 -2.79 0.43
N ILE A 402 -5.32 -2.68 0.34
CA ILE A 402 -6.09 -3.30 -0.76
C ILE A 402 -5.80 -2.42 -1.99
N GLN A 403 -5.20 -3.01 -3.02
CA GLN A 403 -4.91 -2.30 -4.27
C GLN A 403 -6.14 -2.32 -5.17
N THR A 404 -6.33 -1.25 -5.94
CA THR A 404 -7.45 -1.06 -6.86
C THR A 404 -7.31 -1.84 -8.16
N ASP A 405 -6.13 -2.37 -8.45
CA ASP A 405 -5.82 -2.91 -9.78
C ASP A 405 -6.03 -4.45 -9.87
N GLU A 406 -6.35 -5.08 -8.73
CA GLU A 406 -6.60 -6.53 -8.66
C GLU A 406 -8.05 -6.85 -9.01
N LYS A 407 -8.27 -7.94 -9.75
CA LYS A 407 -9.61 -8.34 -10.19
C LYS A 407 -10.48 -8.75 -8.99
N VAL A 408 -11.65 -8.11 -8.88
CA VAL A 408 -12.70 -8.48 -7.92
C VAL A 408 -13.78 -9.28 -8.65
N GLU A 409 -14.08 -10.47 -8.13
CA GLU A 409 -15.16 -11.32 -8.61
C GLU A 409 -16.42 -11.09 -7.77
N ASN A 410 -17.53 -10.75 -8.42
CA ASN A 410 -18.81 -10.66 -7.73
C ASN A 410 -19.45 -12.05 -7.62
N LEU A 411 -19.69 -12.48 -6.39
CA LEU A 411 -20.27 -13.78 -6.06
C LEU A 411 -21.79 -13.75 -5.96
N TYR A 412 -22.36 -12.61 -5.55
CA TYR A 412 -23.79 -12.45 -5.34
C TYR A 412 -24.23 -11.00 -5.51
N GLY A 413 -25.43 -10.84 -6.10
CA GLY A 413 -26.15 -9.58 -6.18
C GLY A 413 -25.54 -8.61 -7.17
N GLN A 414 -25.51 -7.34 -6.79
CA GLN A 414 -24.94 -6.24 -7.57
C GLN A 414 -23.46 -6.05 -7.20
N ASN A 415 -22.70 -5.35 -8.03
CA ASN A 415 -21.28 -5.03 -7.80
C ASN A 415 -21.07 -3.70 -7.06
N PHE A 416 -22.11 -3.14 -6.44
CA PHE A 416 -22.05 -1.92 -5.65
C PHE A 416 -23.07 -1.95 -4.52
N TYR A 417 -22.95 -1.04 -3.55
CA TYR A 417 -24.08 -0.63 -2.70
C TYR A 417 -24.37 0.85 -2.95
N GLU A 418 -25.59 1.28 -2.64
CA GLU A 418 -26.00 2.66 -2.75
C GLU A 418 -25.81 3.39 -1.41
N GLU A 419 -25.14 4.53 -1.44
CA GLU A 419 -25.03 5.46 -0.31
C GLU A 419 -25.68 6.79 -0.67
N LYS A 420 -26.31 7.45 0.30
CA LYS A 420 -26.79 8.82 0.15
C LYS A 420 -25.85 9.77 0.86
N VAL A 421 -25.44 10.82 0.15
CA VAL A 421 -24.63 11.91 0.71
C VAL A 421 -25.26 13.21 0.23
N LEU A 422 -25.72 14.05 1.16
CA LEU A 422 -26.61 15.18 0.86
C LEU A 422 -27.82 14.68 0.06
N ASP A 423 -28.20 15.40 -1.01
CA ASP A 423 -29.34 15.07 -1.87
C ASP A 423 -29.00 14.04 -2.97
N TYR A 424 -27.78 13.49 -2.96
CA TYR A 424 -27.24 12.68 -4.04
C TYR A 424 -27.07 11.21 -3.64
N THR A 425 -27.23 10.32 -4.61
CA THR A 425 -27.04 8.88 -4.45
C THR A 425 -25.78 8.41 -5.16
N PHE A 426 -24.96 7.61 -4.50
CA PHE A 426 -23.69 7.09 -5.02
C PHE A 426 -23.73 5.58 -5.07
N GLN A 427 -23.38 5.00 -6.22
CA GLN A 427 -23.02 3.60 -6.34
C GLN A 427 -21.55 3.43 -5.95
N VAL A 428 -21.31 2.59 -4.96
CA VAL A 428 -19.99 2.40 -4.36
C VAL A 428 -19.53 0.97 -4.58
N SER A 429 -18.48 0.79 -5.39
CA SER A 429 -17.90 -0.52 -5.68
C SER A 429 -17.04 -1.04 -4.50
N PRO A 430 -16.65 -2.33 -4.50
CA PRO A 430 -15.74 -2.90 -3.50
C PRO A 430 -14.40 -2.14 -3.40
N GLN A 431 -13.89 -1.66 -4.53
CA GLN A 431 -12.60 -0.95 -4.61
C GLN A 431 -12.74 0.58 -4.56
N SER A 432 -13.94 1.14 -4.78
CA SER A 432 -14.17 2.58 -4.66
C SER A 432 -13.83 3.10 -3.27
N PHE A 433 -13.09 4.22 -3.23
CA PHE A 433 -12.93 5.01 -2.01
C PHE A 433 -14.19 5.83 -1.74
N MET A 434 -14.59 5.87 -0.48
CA MET A 434 -15.58 6.78 0.05
C MET A 434 -15.16 7.23 1.43
N GLN A 435 -15.54 8.45 1.80
CA GLN A 435 -15.25 8.97 3.12
C GLN A 435 -15.94 8.11 4.18
N SER A 436 -15.16 7.69 5.18
CA SER A 436 -15.61 6.71 6.18
C SER A 436 -16.74 7.21 7.09
N HIS A 437 -17.02 8.51 7.08
CA HIS A 437 -18.01 9.15 7.94
C HIS A 437 -18.91 10.05 7.09
N THR A 438 -20.04 9.50 6.63
CA THR A 438 -20.95 10.17 5.68
C THR A 438 -21.36 11.56 6.18
N LYS A 439 -21.81 11.67 7.43
CA LYS A 439 -22.29 12.93 8.02
C LYS A 439 -21.24 14.05 8.13
N MET A 440 -20.02 13.72 8.54
CA MET A 440 -18.94 14.70 8.52
C MET A 440 -18.50 15.08 7.10
N SER A 441 -18.70 14.19 6.14
CA SER A 441 -18.43 14.47 4.71
C SER A 441 -19.46 15.44 4.15
N GLU A 442 -20.74 15.30 4.50
CA GLU A 442 -21.80 16.27 4.17
C GLU A 442 -21.46 17.68 4.67
N LYS A 443 -20.99 17.80 5.92
CA LYS A 443 -20.52 19.07 6.49
C LYS A 443 -19.28 19.61 5.74
N LEU A 444 -18.31 18.74 5.42
CA LEU A 444 -17.11 19.12 4.66
C LEU A 444 -17.46 19.66 3.27
N TYR A 445 -18.31 18.96 2.51
CA TYR A 445 -18.68 19.36 1.15
C TYR A 445 -19.52 20.64 1.14
N THR A 446 -20.42 20.78 2.13
CA THR A 446 -21.18 22.02 2.32
C THR A 446 -20.25 23.20 2.64
N TYR A 447 -19.23 22.98 3.48
CA TYR A 447 -18.23 23.98 3.79
C TYR A 447 -17.40 24.38 2.57
N ILE A 448 -16.90 23.41 1.80
CA ILE A 448 -16.16 23.65 0.54
C ILE A 448 -17.00 24.52 -0.40
N ALA A 449 -18.27 24.19 -0.60
CA ALA A 449 -19.16 24.99 -1.44
C ALA A 449 -19.46 26.39 -0.86
N GLY A 450 -19.36 26.57 0.46
CA GLY A 450 -19.60 27.83 1.16
C GLY A 450 -18.42 28.80 1.11
N ILE A 451 -17.19 28.29 1.17
CA ILE A 451 -15.97 29.12 1.14
C ILE A 451 -15.64 29.68 -0.24
N ILE A 452 -16.15 29.06 -1.30
CA ILE A 452 -16.06 29.58 -2.66
C ILE A 452 -17.10 30.72 -2.75
N GLN A 453 -16.64 31.95 -2.51
CA GLN A 453 -17.46 33.17 -2.39
C GLN A 453 -17.73 33.84 -3.74
N GLU A 454 -17.15 33.32 -4.82
CA GLU A 454 -17.31 33.81 -6.17
C GLU A 454 -18.77 33.76 -6.64
N ASP A 455 -19.05 34.51 -7.70
CA ASP A 455 -20.28 34.34 -8.48
C ASP A 455 -20.32 32.90 -9.01
N LYS A 456 -21.04 32.05 -8.27
CA LYS A 456 -20.99 30.60 -8.47
C LYS A 456 -21.55 30.22 -9.84
N GLU A 457 -22.53 30.98 -10.33
CA GLU A 457 -23.10 30.85 -11.68
C GLU A 457 -22.10 31.17 -12.80
N ASN A 458 -20.98 31.82 -12.45
CA ASN A 458 -19.90 32.13 -13.37
C ASN A 458 -18.55 31.50 -12.97
N THR A 459 -18.58 30.49 -12.10
CA THR A 459 -17.37 29.81 -11.60
C THR A 459 -17.28 28.38 -12.13
N ILE A 460 -16.09 28.02 -12.61
CA ILE A 460 -15.73 26.70 -13.12
C ILE A 460 -14.81 26.01 -12.10
N ILE A 461 -15.20 24.82 -11.68
CA ILE A 461 -14.47 24.03 -10.69
C ILE A 461 -13.60 22.99 -11.40
N PHE A 462 -12.33 22.93 -11.04
CA PHE A 462 -11.46 21.79 -11.33
C PHE A 462 -11.35 20.91 -10.07
N ASP A 463 -12.01 19.75 -10.08
CA ASP A 463 -11.97 18.75 -9.01
C ASP A 463 -10.81 17.79 -9.26
N LEU A 464 -9.68 18.03 -8.59
CA LEU A 464 -8.41 17.35 -8.83
C LEU A 464 -8.25 16.17 -7.86
N CYS A 465 -7.88 15.00 -8.41
CA CYS A 465 -7.92 13.74 -7.68
C CYS A 465 -9.36 13.41 -7.22
N CYS A 466 -10.32 13.62 -8.12
CA CYS A 466 -11.75 13.60 -7.76
C CYS A 466 -12.27 12.21 -7.34
N GLY A 467 -11.51 11.13 -7.56
CA GLY A 467 -11.93 9.77 -7.24
C GLY A 467 -13.25 9.41 -7.93
N THR A 468 -14.26 9.05 -7.14
CA THR A 468 -15.62 8.74 -7.64
C THR A 468 -16.51 9.97 -7.83
N GLY A 469 -15.93 11.18 -7.82
CA GLY A 469 -16.62 12.45 -8.08
C GLY A 469 -17.46 12.96 -6.91
N THR A 470 -17.22 12.49 -5.68
CA THR A 470 -18.05 12.80 -4.50
C THR A 470 -18.17 14.30 -4.22
N ILE A 471 -17.05 15.03 -4.24
CA ILE A 471 -17.06 16.49 -4.02
C ILE A 471 -17.78 17.19 -5.17
N GLY A 472 -17.33 16.98 -6.42
CA GLY A 472 -17.93 17.59 -7.60
C GLY A 472 -19.44 17.35 -7.72
N ILE A 473 -19.91 16.12 -7.52
CA ILE A 473 -21.35 15.77 -7.55
C ILE A 473 -22.12 16.56 -6.50
N CYS A 474 -21.63 16.58 -5.26
CA CYS A 474 -22.31 17.22 -4.13
C CYS A 474 -22.41 18.75 -4.25
N ILE A 475 -21.60 19.37 -5.12
CA ILE A 475 -21.59 20.82 -5.32
C ILE A 475 -22.03 21.26 -6.72
N ALA A 476 -22.34 20.32 -7.62
CA ALA A 476 -22.61 20.57 -9.03
C ALA A 476 -23.73 21.58 -9.29
N ASN A 477 -24.79 21.56 -8.45
CA ASN A 477 -25.93 22.47 -8.59
C ASN A 477 -25.63 23.93 -8.23
N LYS A 478 -24.44 24.24 -7.71
CA LYS A 478 -24.04 25.60 -7.33
C LYS A 478 -23.16 26.27 -8.36
N PHE A 479 -22.45 25.51 -9.19
CA PHE A 479 -21.39 26.03 -10.06
C PHE A 479 -21.75 25.91 -11.53
N LYS A 480 -21.10 26.73 -12.37
CA LYS A 480 -21.36 26.74 -13.82
C LYS A 480 -21.00 25.42 -14.47
N GLU A 481 -19.75 25.00 -14.29
CA GLU A 481 -19.18 23.77 -14.83
C GLU A 481 -18.22 23.16 -13.81
N ILE A 482 -18.13 21.83 -13.81
CA ILE A 482 -17.17 21.07 -13.02
C ILE A 482 -16.39 20.13 -13.94
N VAL A 483 -15.08 20.09 -13.74
CA VAL A 483 -14.16 19.23 -14.49
C VAL A 483 -13.34 18.42 -13.50
N GLY A 484 -13.55 17.11 -13.48
CA GLY A 484 -12.85 16.17 -12.62
C GLY A 484 -11.63 15.62 -13.32
N ILE A 485 -10.49 15.53 -12.63
CA ILE A 485 -9.29 14.86 -13.14
C ILE A 485 -8.93 13.73 -12.18
N GLU A 486 -8.94 12.50 -12.67
CA GLU A 486 -8.63 11.31 -11.89
C GLU A 486 -7.73 10.35 -12.68
N LEU A 487 -6.77 9.75 -11.99
CA LEU A 487 -5.77 8.87 -12.58
C LEU A 487 -6.28 7.44 -12.74
N VAL A 488 -7.12 6.97 -11.81
CA VAL A 488 -7.58 5.58 -11.75
C VAL A 488 -8.83 5.41 -12.63
N SER A 489 -8.69 4.68 -13.75
CA SER A 489 -9.77 4.46 -14.72
C SER A 489 -11.06 3.89 -14.10
N GLU A 490 -10.96 2.99 -13.11
CA GLU A 490 -12.15 2.48 -12.41
C GLU A 490 -12.86 3.58 -11.60
N ALA A 491 -12.10 4.48 -10.96
CA ALA A 491 -12.67 5.60 -10.24
C ALA A 491 -13.37 6.58 -11.21
N CYS A 492 -12.78 6.85 -12.38
CA CYS A 492 -13.42 7.63 -13.45
C CYS A 492 -14.76 7.03 -13.89
N LYS A 493 -14.79 5.71 -14.16
CA LYS A 493 -16.04 5.01 -14.56
C LYS A 493 -17.11 5.08 -13.47
N ASN A 494 -16.72 4.90 -12.20
CA ASN A 494 -17.64 5.06 -11.07
C ASN A 494 -18.16 6.50 -10.96
N ALA A 495 -17.30 7.51 -11.18
CA ALA A 495 -17.70 8.91 -11.18
C ALA A 495 -18.71 9.22 -12.29
N GLU A 496 -18.44 8.79 -13.53
CA GLU A 496 -19.36 8.96 -14.66
C GLU A 496 -20.72 8.29 -14.42
N GLN A 497 -20.71 7.08 -13.83
CA GLN A 497 -21.94 6.39 -13.42
C GLN A 497 -22.73 7.19 -12.38
N ASN A 498 -22.05 7.73 -11.36
CA ASN A 498 -22.68 8.55 -10.33
C ASN A 498 -23.19 9.89 -10.87
N ILE A 499 -22.47 10.54 -11.79
CA ILE A 499 -22.91 11.75 -12.48
C ILE A 499 -24.21 11.48 -13.25
N LYS A 500 -24.23 10.39 -14.03
CA LYS A 500 -25.41 9.97 -14.78
C LYS A 500 -26.59 9.60 -13.87
N LEU A 501 -26.34 8.88 -12.78
CA LEU A 501 -27.35 8.48 -11.81
C LEU A 501 -28.05 9.70 -11.20
N ASN A 502 -27.27 10.73 -10.87
CA ASN A 502 -27.77 11.97 -10.29
C ASN A 502 -28.23 13.01 -11.32
N LYS A 503 -28.20 12.69 -12.61
CA LYS A 503 -28.61 13.57 -13.72
C LYS A 503 -27.88 14.92 -13.69
N ILE A 504 -26.58 14.89 -13.43
CA ILE A 504 -25.74 16.08 -13.44
C ILE A 504 -25.21 16.30 -14.86
N GLU A 505 -25.55 17.44 -15.45
CA GLU A 505 -25.22 17.76 -16.85
C GLU A 505 -23.94 18.58 -17.00
N ASN A 506 -23.55 19.30 -15.94
CA ASN A 506 -22.42 20.23 -15.92
C ASN A 506 -21.16 19.67 -15.22
N TYR A 507 -21.00 18.34 -15.19
CA TYR A 507 -19.82 17.69 -14.62
C TYR A 507 -19.21 16.69 -15.61
N THR A 508 -17.97 16.97 -16.05
CA THR A 508 -17.20 16.09 -16.93
C THR A 508 -16.02 15.47 -16.20
N ILE A 509 -15.74 14.19 -16.45
CA ILE A 509 -14.56 13.48 -15.93
C ILE A 509 -13.50 13.35 -17.02
N VAL A 510 -12.24 13.55 -16.65
CA VAL A 510 -11.07 13.39 -17.50
C VAL A 510 -10.12 12.40 -16.84
N GLU A 511 -9.93 11.25 -17.47
CA GLU A 511 -8.94 10.26 -17.04
C GLU A 511 -7.52 10.74 -17.39
N GLY A 512 -6.65 10.86 -16.38
CA GLY A 512 -5.25 11.21 -16.59
C GLY A 512 -4.58 11.82 -15.36
N LYS A 513 -3.28 12.10 -15.49
CA LYS A 513 -2.53 12.80 -14.44
C LYS A 513 -2.88 14.28 -14.42
N VAL A 514 -3.08 14.82 -13.23
CA VAL A 514 -3.37 16.25 -13.02
C VAL A 514 -2.31 17.14 -13.68
N GLU A 515 -1.02 16.86 -13.51
CA GLU A 515 0.04 17.70 -14.09
C GLU A 515 0.12 17.67 -15.63
N GLU A 516 -0.46 16.65 -16.27
CA GLU A 516 -0.49 16.49 -17.73
C GLU A 516 -1.75 17.13 -18.32
N GLN A 517 -2.90 16.98 -17.65
CA GLN A 517 -4.20 17.39 -18.19
C GLN A 517 -4.57 18.85 -17.86
N LEU A 518 -4.19 19.33 -16.68
CA LEU A 518 -4.76 20.56 -16.11
C LEU A 518 -4.52 21.80 -16.98
N LYS A 519 -3.32 21.95 -17.56
CA LYS A 519 -2.96 23.13 -18.36
C LYS A 519 -3.83 23.25 -19.62
N ASP A 520 -4.01 22.15 -20.34
CA ASP A 520 -4.75 22.15 -21.60
C ASP A 520 -6.26 22.30 -21.34
N LEU A 521 -6.76 21.72 -20.24
CA LEU A 521 -8.13 21.91 -19.80
C LEU A 521 -8.41 23.36 -19.42
N VAL A 522 -7.57 23.99 -18.59
CA VAL A 522 -7.76 25.41 -18.24
C VAL A 522 -7.76 26.27 -19.49
N LYS A 523 -6.80 26.07 -20.42
CA LYS A 523 -6.78 26.80 -21.69
C LYS A 523 -8.06 26.63 -22.50
N LYS A 524 -8.55 25.40 -22.63
CA LYS A 524 -9.81 25.08 -23.33
C LYS A 524 -11.00 25.77 -22.69
N TYR A 525 -11.14 25.69 -21.37
CA TYR A 525 -12.28 26.26 -20.67
C TYR A 525 -12.21 27.80 -20.60
N SER A 526 -11.01 28.41 -20.54
CA SER A 526 -10.85 29.87 -20.69
C SER A 526 -11.30 30.39 -22.05
N GLN A 527 -11.13 29.61 -23.12
CA GLN A 527 -11.60 29.98 -24.46
C GLN A 527 -13.13 29.86 -24.58
N ASN A 528 -13.70 28.80 -24.02
CA ASN A 528 -15.15 28.56 -24.06
C ASN A 528 -15.93 29.46 -23.09
N PHE A 529 -15.29 29.86 -21.99
CA PHE A 529 -15.90 30.62 -20.90
C PHE A 529 -15.00 31.80 -20.46
N PRO A 530 -14.81 32.82 -21.33
CA PRO A 530 -13.82 33.88 -21.12
C PRO A 530 -14.07 34.77 -19.90
N ASN A 531 -15.32 34.85 -19.43
CA ASN A 531 -15.69 35.65 -18.27
C ASN A 531 -15.72 34.84 -16.97
N SER A 532 -15.46 33.53 -17.02
CA SER A 532 -15.62 32.66 -15.86
C SER A 532 -14.37 32.62 -14.98
N LYS A 533 -14.60 32.47 -13.68
CA LYS A 533 -13.52 32.26 -12.71
C LYS A 533 -13.19 30.78 -12.61
N PHE A 534 -11.92 30.46 -12.34
CA PHE A 534 -11.45 29.09 -12.19
C PHE A 534 -11.03 28.83 -10.76
N VAL A 535 -11.57 27.77 -10.16
CA VAL A 535 -11.24 27.35 -8.79
C VAL A 535 -10.82 25.88 -8.84
N CYS A 536 -9.69 25.56 -8.21
CA CYS A 536 -9.23 24.18 -8.07
C CYS A 536 -9.55 23.67 -6.67
N ILE A 537 -10.19 22.50 -6.61
CA ILE A 537 -10.31 21.70 -5.39
C ILE A 537 -9.30 20.56 -5.52
N LEU A 538 -8.47 20.34 -4.51
CA LEU A 538 -7.45 19.29 -4.52
C LEU A 538 -7.60 18.42 -3.26
N ASP A 539 -8.03 17.18 -3.44
CA ASP A 539 -8.16 16.17 -2.37
C ASP A 539 -7.18 14.99 -2.61
N PRO A 540 -5.89 15.14 -2.25
CA PRO A 540 -4.89 14.15 -2.61
C PRO A 540 -4.82 12.99 -1.61
N PRO A 541 -4.22 11.86 -1.99
CA PRO A 541 -3.94 10.77 -1.04
C PRO A 541 -2.96 11.21 0.04
N ARG A 542 -2.75 10.36 1.06
CA ARG A 542 -1.85 10.65 2.21
C ARG A 542 -0.41 11.02 1.83
N ALA A 543 0.08 10.57 0.67
CA ALA A 543 1.39 10.93 0.16
C ALA A 543 1.49 12.40 -0.31
N GLY A 544 0.35 13.10 -0.41
CA GLY A 544 0.22 14.39 -1.06
C GLY A 544 0.22 14.26 -2.58
N VAL A 545 0.45 15.39 -3.26
CA VAL A 545 0.60 15.44 -4.71
C VAL A 545 2.06 15.42 -5.13
N HIS A 546 2.31 14.92 -6.35
CA HIS A 546 3.61 15.06 -6.97
C HIS A 546 3.95 16.55 -7.20
N LYS A 547 5.25 16.91 -7.08
CA LYS A 547 5.71 18.31 -7.21
C LYS A 547 5.26 18.98 -8.51
N ASN A 548 5.10 18.20 -9.59
CA ASN A 548 4.69 18.72 -10.89
C ASN A 548 3.25 19.25 -10.87
N VAL A 549 2.38 18.70 -10.02
CA VAL A 549 1.02 19.22 -9.82
C VAL A 549 1.08 20.63 -9.23
N LEU A 550 1.92 20.84 -8.22
CA LEU A 550 2.11 22.17 -7.62
C LEU A 550 2.68 23.18 -8.63
N VAL A 551 3.62 22.74 -9.47
CA VAL A 551 4.18 23.58 -10.55
C VAL A 551 3.10 23.90 -11.59
N ALA A 552 2.27 22.92 -11.96
CA ALA A 552 1.16 23.13 -12.88
C ALA A 552 0.18 24.16 -12.34
N LEU A 553 -0.27 24.01 -11.08
CA LEU A 553 -1.16 24.95 -10.41
C LEU A 553 -0.58 26.38 -10.38
N ARG A 554 0.70 26.54 -10.01
CA ARG A 554 1.33 27.87 -9.96
C ARG A 554 1.43 28.55 -11.32
N ARG A 555 1.56 27.78 -12.40
CA ARG A 555 1.60 28.30 -13.78
C ARG A 555 0.24 28.78 -14.29
N LEU A 556 -0.85 28.48 -13.59
CA LEU A 556 -2.19 28.97 -13.93
C LEU A 556 -2.53 30.32 -13.28
N ILE A 557 -1.75 30.70 -12.26
CA ILE A 557 -1.95 31.93 -11.48
C ILE A 557 -1.23 33.14 -12.13
N ILE A 558 -0.40 32.88 -13.15
CA ILE A 558 0.33 33.87 -13.96
C ILE A 558 -0.35 33.95 -15.33
#